data_AF-A0AA49GS99-F1
#
_entry.id   AF-A0AA49GS99-F1
#
_cell.length_a   1.000
_cell.length_b   1.000
_cell.length_c   1.000
_cell.angle_alpha   90.00
_cell.angle_beta   90.00
_cell.angle_gamma   90.00
#
_symmetry.space_group_name_H-M   'P 1'
#
loop_
_entity.id
_entity.type
_entity.pdbx_description
1 polymer ?
#
loop_
_entity_poly.entity_id
_entity_poly.type
_entity_poly.pdbx_seq_one_letter_code
_entity_poly.pdbx_strand_id
1 'polypeptide(L)'
;MTNLIYVLSLFFLTLFSSNAVAQEIYIDPTHGNDDQTGTQENPLASLAEAVKRANEFTGVGSIHIRLFPGLYLLEDKVAINPIRVMSDTAMYIIEAVVMPDDEAWTPAQMPIIQSISANNSTTQFPHATGLLVSSSFVTIQGLKFLGNANPNVQYYYPISKEDPSLQALDVSQCYFIGNKESAPIQGGIWAHGPENSVSHCVFYECRNAVLFFQNVQDFSITNSIIYGAYESAFWFGPEDYPFTFTNNIISDCHYVLVGPQDLKYSSAFSNSIMANNEHQVGYWSRDQQKVVEQPKPDIQEKGIVKKGDVSLVENASEQLPEQHLHLTPQSAGHELSAGIHKQ
;
A
#
# COMPACT_ATOMS: atom_id res chain seq x y z
N MET A 1 42.72 -43.87 -10.53
CA MET A 1 42.92 -42.53 -9.94
C MET A 1 42.03 -41.47 -10.56
N THR A 2 41.77 -41.51 -11.88
CA THR A 2 40.96 -40.51 -12.60
C THR A 2 39.48 -40.47 -12.17
N ASN A 3 38.85 -41.61 -11.86
CA ASN A 3 37.45 -41.65 -11.43
C ASN A 3 37.19 -41.09 -10.02
N LEU A 4 38.21 -41.02 -9.15
CA LEU A 4 38.05 -40.48 -7.79
C LEU A 4 38.05 -38.94 -7.78
N ILE A 5 38.71 -38.32 -8.78
CA ILE A 5 38.80 -36.86 -8.94
C ILE A 5 37.45 -36.30 -9.44
N TYR A 6 36.79 -36.99 -10.38
CA TYR A 6 35.47 -36.55 -10.86
C TYR A 6 34.37 -36.63 -9.79
N VAL A 7 34.43 -37.63 -8.90
CA VAL A 7 33.46 -37.75 -7.79
C VAL A 7 33.69 -36.67 -6.73
N LEU A 8 34.95 -36.31 -6.43
CA LEU A 8 35.26 -35.20 -5.51
C LEU A 8 34.85 -33.83 -6.08
N SER A 9 35.02 -33.61 -7.40
CA SER A 9 34.60 -32.36 -8.05
C SER A 9 33.08 -32.19 -8.11
N LEU A 10 32.31 -33.29 -8.26
CA LEU A 10 30.85 -33.23 -8.20
C LEU A 10 30.33 -32.92 -6.79
N PHE A 11 31.00 -33.43 -5.75
CA PHE A 11 30.64 -33.19 -4.35
C PHE A 11 30.96 -31.76 -3.88
N PHE A 12 31.99 -31.13 -4.46
CA PHE A 12 32.32 -29.72 -4.19
C PHE A 12 31.37 -28.74 -4.90
N LEU A 13 30.83 -29.08 -6.08
CA LEU A 13 29.85 -28.22 -6.76
C LEU A 13 28.49 -28.16 -6.02
N THR A 14 28.10 -29.21 -5.30
CA THR A 14 26.86 -29.22 -4.51
C THR A 14 26.97 -28.49 -3.17
N LEU A 15 28.19 -28.20 -2.68
CA LEU A 15 28.41 -27.48 -1.41
C LEU A 15 28.44 -25.95 -1.56
N PHE A 16 28.50 -25.44 -2.80
CA PHE A 16 28.46 -24.00 -3.10
C PHE A 16 27.13 -23.53 -3.68
N SER A 17 26.12 -24.41 -3.73
CA SER A 17 24.73 -23.98 -3.87
C SER A 17 24.23 -23.45 -2.53
N SER A 18 24.77 -22.31 -2.08
CA SER A 18 24.14 -21.51 -1.04
C SER A 18 22.83 -20.98 -1.63
N ASN A 19 21.76 -21.78 -1.53
CA ASN A 19 20.42 -21.24 -1.63
C ASN A 19 20.37 -20.09 -0.62
N ALA A 20 20.15 -18.87 -1.09
CA ALA A 20 19.84 -17.77 -0.21
C ALA A 20 18.57 -18.18 0.56
N VAL A 21 18.74 -18.58 1.81
CA VAL A 21 17.60 -18.93 2.67
C VAL A 21 16.93 -17.61 3.00
N ALA A 22 15.75 -17.38 2.40
CA ALA A 22 14.89 -16.26 2.78
C ALA A 22 14.70 -16.26 4.30
N GLN A 23 14.83 -15.10 4.93
CA GLN A 23 14.68 -14.99 6.38
C GLN A 23 13.26 -14.60 6.71
N GLU A 24 12.53 -15.51 7.33
CA GLU A 24 11.11 -15.37 7.60
C GLU A 24 10.86 -15.13 9.10
N ILE A 25 9.94 -14.21 9.40
CA ILE A 25 9.35 -14.01 10.72
C ILE A 25 7.84 -14.15 10.57
N TYR A 26 7.22 -15.00 11.40
CA TYR A 26 5.78 -15.14 11.49
C TYR A 26 5.27 -14.37 12.71
N ILE A 27 4.15 -13.66 12.53
CA ILE A 27 3.46 -12.96 13.61
C ILE A 27 1.98 -13.33 13.67
N ASP A 28 1.46 -13.44 14.89
CA ASP A 28 0.06 -13.72 15.23
C ASP A 28 -0.31 -12.94 16.49
N PRO A 29 -1.23 -11.97 16.43
CA PRO A 29 -1.53 -11.10 17.57
C PRO A 29 -2.41 -11.81 18.62
N THR A 30 -2.95 -12.98 18.30
CA THR A 30 -3.82 -13.78 19.17
C THR A 30 -3.04 -14.86 19.91
N HIS A 31 -2.11 -15.53 19.21
CA HIS A 31 -1.38 -16.68 19.76
C HIS A 31 0.13 -16.46 19.92
N GLY A 32 0.66 -15.37 19.36
CA GLY A 32 2.08 -15.05 19.42
C GLY A 32 2.50 -14.42 20.75
N ASN A 33 3.82 -14.36 20.93
CA ASN A 33 4.45 -13.64 22.03
C ASN A 33 5.79 -13.08 21.56
N ASP A 34 6.06 -11.81 21.85
CA ASP A 34 7.28 -11.12 21.43
C ASP A 34 8.56 -11.70 22.05
N ASP A 35 8.48 -12.54 23.09
CA ASP A 35 9.62 -13.31 23.61
C ASP A 35 9.92 -14.59 22.80
N GLN A 36 9.06 -14.98 21.85
CA GLN A 36 9.24 -16.18 21.03
C GLN A 36 10.23 -15.96 19.89
N THR A 37 10.52 -17.02 19.11
CA THR A 37 11.51 -17.00 18.04
C THR A 37 11.00 -16.38 16.73
N GLY A 38 9.69 -16.26 16.55
CA GLY A 38 9.08 -15.78 15.30
C GLY A 38 9.03 -16.85 14.21
N THR A 39 9.01 -18.14 14.58
CA THR A 39 8.75 -19.22 13.62
C THR A 39 7.24 -19.41 13.48
N GLN A 40 6.80 -20.16 12.46
CA GLN A 40 5.38 -20.42 12.26
C GLN A 40 4.71 -21.07 13.47
N GLU A 41 5.41 -21.97 14.18
CA GLU A 41 4.91 -22.65 15.38
C GLU A 41 5.03 -21.80 16.65
N ASN A 42 5.92 -20.80 16.66
CA ASN A 42 6.16 -19.89 17.79
C ASN A 42 6.26 -18.44 17.27
N PRO A 43 5.13 -17.86 16.82
CA PRO A 43 5.11 -16.55 16.18
C PRO A 43 5.29 -15.40 17.20
N LEU A 44 5.78 -14.25 16.74
CA LEU A 44 5.76 -13.04 17.56
C LEU A 44 4.33 -12.49 17.65
N ALA A 45 4.06 -11.64 18.63
CA ALA A 45 2.74 -11.03 18.78
C ALA A 45 2.61 -9.76 17.93
N SER A 46 3.67 -8.95 17.84
CA SER A 46 3.60 -7.60 17.29
C SER A 46 4.40 -7.41 16.00
N LEU A 47 3.85 -6.55 15.12
CA LEU A 47 4.55 -6.12 13.91
C LEU A 47 5.79 -5.28 14.24
N ALA A 48 5.73 -4.49 15.31
CA ALA A 48 6.85 -3.64 15.74
C ALA A 48 8.08 -4.48 16.13
N GLU A 49 7.90 -5.55 16.91
CA GLU A 49 9.01 -6.44 17.28
C GLU A 49 9.52 -7.24 16.09
N ALA A 50 8.64 -7.72 15.20
CA ALA A 50 9.05 -8.40 13.97
C ALA A 50 9.92 -7.51 13.08
N VAL A 51 9.48 -6.28 12.81
CA VAL A 51 10.26 -5.34 12.00
C VAL A 51 11.58 -5.00 12.68
N LYS A 52 11.58 -4.76 13.99
CA LYS A 52 12.81 -4.50 14.75
C LYS A 52 13.84 -5.62 14.57
N ARG A 53 13.43 -6.89 14.70
CA ARG A 53 14.33 -8.05 14.50
C ARG A 53 14.75 -8.23 13.05
N ALA A 54 13.80 -8.08 12.14
CA ALA A 54 14.06 -8.20 10.70
C ALA A 54 15.08 -7.15 10.24
N ASN A 55 15.05 -5.95 10.83
CA ASN A 55 16.01 -4.91 10.51
C ASN A 55 17.46 -5.28 10.89
N GLU A 56 17.66 -6.21 11.84
CA GLU A 56 18.97 -6.67 12.30
C GLU A 56 19.53 -7.86 11.48
N PHE A 57 18.79 -8.37 10.50
CA PHE A 57 19.21 -9.54 9.73
C PHE A 57 20.39 -9.27 8.76
N THR A 58 21.48 -10.02 8.92
CA THR A 58 22.74 -9.88 8.14
C THR A 58 22.94 -10.90 7.01
N GLY A 59 22.02 -11.84 6.80
CA GLY A 59 22.10 -12.87 5.76
C GLY A 59 22.00 -12.36 4.32
N VAL A 60 21.72 -13.27 3.38
CA VAL A 60 21.50 -12.97 1.95
C VAL A 60 20.06 -13.31 1.54
N GLY A 61 19.58 -12.69 0.47
CA GLY A 61 18.21 -12.90 -0.03
C GLY A 61 17.15 -12.03 0.65
N SER A 62 15.89 -12.32 0.36
CA SER A 62 14.74 -11.56 0.87
C SER A 62 14.49 -11.78 2.36
N ILE A 63 13.85 -10.78 2.95
CA ILE A 63 13.33 -10.79 4.32
C ILE A 63 11.81 -10.83 4.22
N HIS A 64 11.16 -11.77 4.91
CA HIS A 64 9.71 -11.89 4.92
C HIS A 64 9.19 -11.73 6.35
N ILE A 65 8.17 -10.89 6.52
CA ILE A 65 7.33 -10.84 7.71
C ILE A 65 5.93 -11.29 7.30
N ARG A 66 5.50 -12.45 7.80
CA ARG A 66 4.23 -13.08 7.44
C ARG A 66 3.22 -12.93 8.58
N LEU A 67 2.08 -12.32 8.27
CA LEU A 67 1.05 -11.96 9.23
C LEU A 67 -0.09 -12.97 9.20
N PHE A 68 -0.33 -13.65 10.32
CA PHE A 68 -1.57 -14.39 10.52
C PHE A 68 -2.77 -13.42 10.67
N PRO A 69 -4.00 -13.90 10.42
CA PRO A 69 -5.20 -13.10 10.61
C PRO A 69 -5.30 -12.54 12.04
N GLY A 70 -5.69 -11.27 12.16
CA GLY A 70 -5.86 -10.64 13.46
C GLY A 70 -5.70 -9.12 13.40
N LEU A 71 -5.89 -8.47 14.55
CA LEU A 71 -5.70 -7.03 14.72
C LEU A 71 -4.32 -6.72 15.28
N TYR A 72 -3.52 -6.00 14.53
CA TYR A 72 -2.20 -5.50 14.91
C TYR A 72 -2.30 -4.01 15.22
N LEU A 73 -2.13 -3.68 16.49
CA LEU A 73 -2.16 -2.29 16.97
C LEU A 73 -0.78 -1.65 16.87
N LEU A 74 -0.74 -0.46 16.26
CA LEU A 74 0.46 0.37 16.20
C LEU A 74 0.35 1.54 17.17
N GLU A 75 1.15 1.50 18.23
CA GLU A 75 1.24 2.57 19.23
C GLU A 75 2.20 3.69 18.81
N ASP A 76 3.15 3.37 17.93
CA ASP A 76 4.09 4.29 17.29
C ASP A 76 4.37 3.84 15.85
N LYS A 77 5.19 4.60 15.11
CA LYS A 77 5.61 4.24 13.76
C LYS A 77 6.54 3.04 13.79
N VAL A 78 6.34 2.14 12.83
CA VAL A 78 7.17 0.96 12.61
C VAL A 78 8.10 1.26 11.44
N ALA A 79 9.39 1.44 11.72
CA ALA A 79 10.39 1.82 10.72
C ALA A 79 11.01 0.59 10.05
N ILE A 80 10.84 0.47 8.73
CA ILE A 80 11.45 -0.56 7.90
C ILE A 80 12.81 -0.01 7.44
N ASN A 81 13.89 -0.40 8.12
CA ASN A 81 15.24 0.10 7.88
C ASN A 81 16.32 -1.00 8.01
N PRO A 82 16.21 -2.10 7.24
CA PRO A 82 17.16 -3.19 7.34
C PRO A 82 18.61 -2.70 7.22
N ILE A 83 19.48 -3.22 8.09
CA ILE A 83 20.93 -2.99 7.98
C ILE A 83 21.50 -3.55 6.68
N ARG A 84 20.80 -4.54 6.10
CA ARG A 84 21.09 -5.08 4.77
C ARG A 84 20.54 -4.14 3.71
N VAL A 85 21.35 -3.88 2.69
CA VAL A 85 20.91 -3.19 1.48
C VAL A 85 20.04 -4.15 0.67
N MET A 86 18.78 -3.77 0.44
CA MET A 86 17.83 -4.53 -0.37
C MET A 86 18.06 -4.30 -1.87
N SER A 87 17.57 -5.22 -2.69
CA SER A 87 17.61 -5.16 -4.17
C SER A 87 16.38 -5.84 -4.78
N ASP A 88 16.25 -5.77 -6.10
CA ASP A 88 15.26 -6.50 -6.92
C ASP A 88 15.25 -8.03 -6.72
N THR A 89 16.33 -8.57 -6.17
CA THR A 89 16.58 -9.99 -5.93
C THR A 89 16.66 -10.34 -4.44
N ALA A 90 16.58 -9.33 -3.57
CA ALA A 90 16.63 -9.45 -2.11
C ALA A 90 15.76 -8.35 -1.49
N MET A 91 14.44 -8.57 -1.51
CA MET A 91 13.44 -7.58 -1.11
C MET A 91 13.08 -7.70 0.38
N TYR A 92 12.52 -6.63 0.95
CA TYR A 92 11.89 -6.67 2.26
C TYR A 92 10.37 -6.77 2.08
N ILE A 93 9.76 -7.86 2.51
CA ILE A 93 8.37 -8.21 2.20
C ILE A 93 7.58 -8.32 3.50
N ILE A 94 6.48 -7.57 3.60
CA ILE A 94 5.47 -7.70 4.66
C ILE A 94 4.18 -8.18 3.99
N GLU A 95 3.70 -9.36 4.37
CA GLU A 95 2.60 -10.02 3.67
C GLU A 95 1.67 -10.80 4.60
N ALA A 96 0.43 -11.02 4.17
CA ALA A 96 -0.46 -11.96 4.83
C ALA A 96 0.02 -13.41 4.63
N VAL A 97 -0.26 -14.27 5.61
CA VAL A 97 -0.06 -15.72 5.45
C VAL A 97 -1.03 -16.29 4.41
N VAL A 98 -2.27 -15.79 4.36
CA VAL A 98 -3.31 -16.14 3.38
C VAL A 98 -3.57 -14.91 2.51
N MET A 99 -3.14 -14.97 1.26
CA MET A 99 -3.25 -13.89 0.27
C MET A 99 -4.65 -13.87 -0.37
N PRO A 100 -5.12 -12.73 -0.90
CA PRO A 100 -6.45 -12.64 -1.51
C PRO A 100 -6.76 -13.62 -2.63
N ASP A 101 -5.76 -14.10 -3.36
CA ASP A 101 -5.95 -15.06 -4.44
C ASP A 101 -5.84 -16.53 -3.96
N ASP A 102 -5.59 -16.76 -2.67
CA ASP A 102 -5.51 -18.11 -2.11
C ASP A 102 -6.90 -18.74 -1.96
N GLU A 103 -7.04 -20.04 -2.22
CA GLU A 103 -8.31 -20.77 -2.08
C GLU A 103 -8.92 -20.68 -0.66
N ALA A 104 -8.06 -20.60 0.36
CA ALA A 104 -8.47 -20.48 1.76
C ALA A 104 -8.88 -19.05 2.15
N TRP A 105 -8.77 -18.08 1.25
CA TRP A 105 -9.00 -16.68 1.57
C TRP A 105 -10.47 -16.39 1.86
N THR A 106 -10.68 -15.59 2.89
CA THR A 106 -11.92 -14.88 3.16
C THR A 106 -11.57 -13.49 3.70
N PRO A 107 -12.50 -12.51 3.70
CA PRO A 107 -12.21 -11.18 4.24
C PRO A 107 -11.72 -11.16 5.70
N ALA A 108 -12.02 -12.22 6.47
CA ALA A 108 -11.58 -12.40 7.85
C ALA A 108 -10.14 -12.93 7.97
N GLN A 109 -9.58 -13.51 6.91
CA GLN A 109 -8.18 -13.95 6.89
C GLN A 109 -7.19 -12.79 6.72
N MET A 110 -7.67 -11.62 6.31
CA MET A 110 -6.81 -10.48 6.04
C MET A 110 -6.33 -9.82 7.34
N PRO A 111 -5.01 -9.73 7.58
CA PRO A 111 -4.45 -9.02 8.73
C PRO A 111 -4.87 -7.56 8.75
N ILE A 112 -5.29 -7.07 9.92
CA ILE A 112 -5.74 -5.69 10.11
C ILE A 112 -4.68 -4.90 10.85
N ILE A 113 -4.23 -3.80 10.26
CA ILE A 113 -3.33 -2.84 10.88
C ILE A 113 -4.15 -1.62 11.30
N GLN A 114 -4.08 -1.26 12.58
CA GLN A 114 -4.73 -0.05 13.10
C GLN A 114 -3.76 0.73 13.98
N SER A 115 -3.68 2.04 13.78
CA SER A 115 -2.87 2.91 14.64
C SER A 115 -3.69 3.56 15.75
N ILE A 116 -3.05 3.78 16.88
CA ILE A 116 -3.53 4.64 17.98
C ILE A 116 -2.47 5.68 18.40
N SER A 117 -1.45 5.85 17.56
CA SER A 117 -0.27 6.66 17.85
C SER A 117 -0.60 8.14 17.97
N ALA A 118 0.21 8.87 18.73
CA ALA A 118 0.29 10.33 18.63
C ALA A 118 1.02 10.73 17.32
N ASN A 119 1.17 12.04 17.10
CA ASN A 119 2.10 12.53 16.08
C ASN A 119 3.52 12.01 16.39
N ASN A 120 4.11 11.29 15.44
CA ASN A 120 5.40 10.63 15.57
C ASN A 120 6.36 10.95 14.41
N SER A 121 5.95 11.85 13.50
CA SER A 121 6.80 12.45 12.49
C SER A 121 6.61 13.96 12.46
N THR A 122 7.69 14.65 12.11
CA THR A 122 7.71 16.10 11.86
C THR A 122 8.21 16.40 10.45
N THR A 123 8.37 15.38 9.61
CA THR A 123 8.82 15.53 8.23
C THR A 123 7.79 16.37 7.48
N GLN A 124 8.21 17.55 7.02
CA GLN A 124 7.39 18.62 6.44
C GLN A 124 6.37 19.26 7.39
N PHE A 125 5.66 18.49 8.21
CA PHE A 125 4.70 18.96 9.21
C PHE A 125 4.44 17.88 10.27
N PRO A 126 3.88 18.21 11.46
CA PRO A 126 3.52 17.22 12.47
C PRO A 126 2.41 16.27 11.98
N HIS A 127 2.67 14.97 12.00
CA HIS A 127 1.71 13.93 11.60
C HIS A 127 2.04 12.58 12.27
N ALA A 128 1.14 11.61 12.10
CA ALA A 128 1.35 10.21 12.47
C ALA A 128 1.60 9.35 11.24
N THR A 129 2.59 8.46 11.34
CA THR A 129 2.91 7.43 10.36
C THR A 129 2.73 6.06 10.99
N GLY A 130 2.10 5.13 10.27
CA GLY A 130 2.00 3.71 10.65
C GLY A 130 3.29 2.97 10.32
N LEU A 131 3.49 2.66 9.05
CA LEU A 131 4.70 2.03 8.51
C LEU A 131 5.57 3.11 7.84
N LEU A 132 6.78 3.29 8.34
CA LEU A 132 7.78 4.18 7.73
C LEU A 132 8.75 3.35 6.89
N VAL A 133 8.61 3.41 5.57
CA VAL A 133 9.50 2.77 4.60
C VAL A 133 10.77 3.60 4.48
N SER A 134 11.87 3.12 5.07
CA SER A 134 13.19 3.76 5.09
C SER A 134 14.26 2.89 4.41
N SER A 135 13.85 2.09 3.42
CA SER A 135 14.72 1.31 2.55
C SER A 135 14.11 1.21 1.15
N SER A 136 14.93 0.91 0.15
CA SER A 136 14.45 0.56 -1.20
C SER A 136 13.98 -0.90 -1.26
N PHE A 137 13.26 -1.27 -2.32
CA PHE A 137 12.83 -2.66 -2.61
C PHE A 137 12.01 -3.27 -1.46
N VAL A 138 10.92 -2.57 -1.11
CA VAL A 138 9.99 -2.96 -0.05
C VAL A 138 8.64 -3.32 -0.67
N THR A 139 8.09 -4.47 -0.29
CA THR A 139 6.77 -4.94 -0.68
C THR A 139 5.85 -5.03 0.53
N ILE A 140 4.65 -4.48 0.41
CA ILE A 140 3.58 -4.56 1.41
C ILE A 140 2.34 -5.11 0.72
N GLN A 141 1.87 -6.30 1.12
CA GLN A 141 0.79 -6.96 0.40
C GLN A 141 -0.22 -7.74 1.24
N GLY A 142 -1.47 -7.78 0.79
CA GLY A 142 -2.51 -8.59 1.44
C GLY A 142 -2.97 -8.05 2.79
N LEU A 143 -2.79 -6.75 3.08
CA LEU A 143 -3.08 -6.16 4.39
C LEU A 143 -4.29 -5.22 4.35
N LYS A 144 -5.00 -5.09 5.48
CA LYS A 144 -6.09 -4.13 5.67
C LYS A 144 -5.67 -3.05 6.66
N PHE A 145 -5.59 -1.81 6.20
CA PHE A 145 -5.29 -0.64 7.03
C PHE A 145 -6.57 0.07 7.43
N LEU A 146 -6.74 0.28 8.73
CA LEU A 146 -7.73 1.18 9.30
C LEU A 146 -7.07 2.50 9.71
N GLY A 147 -7.88 3.53 9.95
CA GLY A 147 -7.37 4.83 10.37
C GLY A 147 -6.87 4.88 11.81
N ASN A 148 -6.44 6.08 12.23
CA ASN A 148 -5.95 6.33 13.58
C ASN A 148 -7.07 6.94 14.44
N ALA A 149 -7.46 6.24 15.51
CA ALA A 149 -8.53 6.68 16.41
C ALA A 149 -8.08 7.72 17.45
N ASN A 150 -6.82 8.16 17.43
CA ASN A 150 -6.31 9.18 18.34
C ASN A 150 -6.85 10.58 17.95
N PRO A 151 -7.69 11.22 18.80
CA PRO A 151 -8.36 12.47 18.45
C PRO A 151 -7.41 13.67 18.33
N ASN A 152 -6.16 13.54 18.81
CA ASN A 152 -5.16 14.60 18.72
C ASN A 152 -4.35 14.55 17.42
N VAL A 153 -4.57 13.53 16.57
CA VAL A 153 -3.88 13.37 15.29
C VAL A 153 -4.79 13.86 14.16
N GLN A 154 -4.36 14.91 13.48
CA GLN A 154 -5.07 15.45 12.31
C GLN A 154 -4.69 14.72 11.02
N TYR A 155 -3.45 14.24 10.94
CA TYR A 155 -2.86 13.70 9.74
C TYR A 155 -2.27 12.32 10.04
N TYR A 156 -2.87 11.28 9.47
CA TYR A 156 -2.39 9.92 9.60
C TYR A 156 -2.17 9.26 8.24
N TYR A 157 -0.99 8.70 8.06
CA TYR A 157 -0.57 7.96 6.88
C TYR A 157 -0.22 6.52 7.28
N PRO A 158 -1.02 5.51 6.89
CA PRO A 158 -0.70 4.11 7.18
C PRO A 158 0.65 3.68 6.60
N ILE A 159 1.00 4.16 5.40
CA ILE A 159 2.29 3.89 4.75
C ILE A 159 2.92 5.22 4.32
N SER A 160 4.14 5.46 4.80
CA SER A 160 4.94 6.63 4.44
C SER A 160 6.31 6.22 3.87
N LYS A 161 6.73 6.81 2.75
CA LYS A 161 8.12 6.74 2.24
C LYS A 161 8.66 8.16 2.06
N GLU A 162 9.37 8.62 3.09
CA GLU A 162 9.74 10.03 3.25
C GLU A 162 10.95 10.46 2.41
N ASP A 163 11.90 9.54 2.18
CA ASP A 163 13.15 9.86 1.48
C ASP A 163 12.99 9.73 -0.05
N PRO A 164 13.16 10.82 -0.82
CA PRO A 164 13.01 10.81 -2.28
C PRO A 164 14.12 10.05 -3.03
N SER A 165 15.18 9.62 -2.35
CA SER A 165 16.25 8.80 -2.93
C SER A 165 15.95 7.30 -2.90
N LEU A 166 14.98 6.86 -2.09
CA LEU A 166 14.58 5.45 -2.00
C LEU A 166 13.65 5.07 -3.15
N GLN A 167 13.84 3.87 -3.69
CA GLN A 167 13.09 3.37 -4.85
C GLN A 167 12.28 2.11 -4.52
N ALA A 168 11.39 1.72 -5.44
CA ALA A 168 10.77 0.40 -5.44
C ALA A 168 9.97 0.09 -4.14
N LEU A 169 8.98 0.92 -3.83
CA LEU A 169 7.90 0.54 -2.92
C LEU A 169 6.77 -0.09 -3.72
N ASP A 170 6.50 -1.37 -3.50
CA ASP A 170 5.32 -2.07 -4.03
C ASP A 170 4.26 -2.23 -2.95
N VAL A 171 3.05 -1.74 -3.22
CA VAL A 171 1.88 -1.95 -2.38
C VAL A 171 0.82 -2.66 -3.20
N SER A 172 0.46 -3.89 -2.83
CA SER A 172 -0.54 -4.63 -3.59
C SER A 172 -1.55 -5.39 -2.75
N GLN A 173 -2.76 -5.59 -3.30
CA GLN A 173 -3.79 -6.41 -2.64
C GLN A 173 -4.14 -5.91 -1.23
N CYS A 174 -4.15 -4.59 -1.03
CA CYS A 174 -4.39 -3.97 0.26
C CYS A 174 -5.72 -3.21 0.31
N TYR A 175 -6.36 -3.20 1.48
CA TYR A 175 -7.43 -2.27 1.79
C TYR A 175 -6.90 -1.08 2.60
N PHE A 176 -7.43 0.11 2.32
CA PHE A 176 -7.30 1.30 3.14
C PHE A 176 -8.72 1.81 3.43
N ILE A 177 -9.20 1.59 4.64
CA ILE A 177 -10.58 1.90 5.04
C ILE A 177 -10.54 3.03 6.06
N GLY A 178 -10.85 4.24 5.58
CA GLY A 178 -10.97 5.42 6.42
C GLY A 178 -12.38 5.56 6.99
N ASN A 179 -12.49 6.34 8.07
CA ASN A 179 -13.76 6.89 8.52
C ASN A 179 -13.53 8.32 8.99
N LYS A 180 -14.05 9.29 8.24
CA LYS A 180 -13.82 10.72 8.49
C LYS A 180 -14.25 11.22 9.87
N GLU A 181 -15.15 10.51 10.53
CA GLU A 181 -15.75 10.91 11.82
C GLU A 181 -15.14 10.19 13.04
N SER A 182 -14.29 9.18 12.84
CA SER A 182 -13.80 8.35 13.97
C SER A 182 -12.33 7.96 13.88
N ALA A 183 -11.90 7.44 12.73
CA ALA A 183 -10.56 6.98 12.49
C ALA A 183 -10.16 7.40 11.07
N PRO A 184 -9.83 8.69 10.86
CA PRO A 184 -9.52 9.19 9.54
C PRO A 184 -8.18 8.64 9.04
N ILE A 185 -8.10 8.46 7.73
CA ILE A 185 -6.85 8.28 6.98
C ILE A 185 -6.64 9.56 6.17
N GLN A 186 -5.57 10.31 6.45
CA GLN A 186 -5.24 11.51 5.69
C GLN A 186 -4.82 11.16 4.26
N GLY A 187 -4.05 10.10 4.13
CA GLY A 187 -3.54 9.53 2.89
C GLY A 187 -3.28 8.05 3.10
N GLY A 188 -3.85 7.16 2.29
CA GLY A 188 -3.56 5.73 2.39
C GLY A 188 -2.06 5.45 2.19
N ILE A 189 -1.47 6.13 1.21
CA ILE A 189 -0.04 6.09 0.91
C ILE A 189 0.47 7.52 0.72
N TRP A 190 1.55 7.88 1.41
CA TRP A 190 2.29 9.11 1.18
C TRP A 190 3.75 8.79 0.88
N ALA A 191 4.19 9.05 -0.35
CA ALA A 191 5.51 8.57 -0.78
C ALA A 191 6.24 9.54 -1.71
N HIS A 192 7.56 9.41 -1.68
CA HIS A 192 8.49 10.06 -2.58
C HIS A 192 9.29 9.00 -3.36
N GLY A 193 10.14 9.44 -4.29
CA GLY A 193 11.11 8.60 -4.98
C GLY A 193 10.54 7.77 -6.14
N PRO A 194 11.42 7.07 -6.89
CA PRO A 194 11.06 6.40 -8.14
C PRO A 194 10.58 4.96 -7.93
N GLU A 195 10.05 4.37 -9.01
CA GLU A 195 9.71 2.96 -9.16
C GLU A 195 8.66 2.46 -8.15
N ASN A 196 7.78 3.34 -7.67
CA ASN A 196 6.71 2.93 -6.76
C ASN A 196 5.55 2.30 -7.54
N SER A 197 4.94 1.25 -7.01
CA SER A 197 3.77 0.60 -7.59
C SER A 197 2.66 0.44 -6.57
N VAL A 198 1.43 0.74 -6.99
CA VAL A 198 0.21 0.48 -6.24
C VAL A 198 -0.70 -0.34 -7.14
N SER A 199 -0.97 -1.58 -6.79
CA SER A 199 -1.83 -2.42 -7.63
C SER A 199 -2.85 -3.21 -6.83
N HIS A 200 -4.02 -3.43 -7.41
CA HIS A 200 -5.04 -4.25 -6.76
C HIS A 200 -5.36 -3.76 -5.34
N CYS A 201 -5.49 -2.45 -5.14
CA CYS A 201 -5.78 -1.88 -3.82
C CYS A 201 -7.16 -1.25 -3.80
N VAL A 202 -7.78 -1.21 -2.63
CA VAL A 202 -9.08 -0.56 -2.42
C VAL A 202 -8.92 0.52 -1.36
N PHE A 203 -9.12 1.77 -1.76
CA PHE A 203 -9.14 2.93 -0.89
C PHE A 203 -10.59 3.37 -0.71
N TYR A 204 -11.14 3.17 0.48
CA TYR A 204 -12.53 3.46 0.80
C TYR A 204 -12.61 4.54 1.88
N GLU A 205 -13.30 5.63 1.59
CA GLU A 205 -13.55 6.76 2.51
C GLU A 205 -12.29 7.35 3.17
N CYS A 206 -11.15 7.26 2.50
CA CYS A 206 -9.94 8.00 2.89
C CYS A 206 -10.13 9.51 2.62
N ARG A 207 -9.43 10.39 3.33
CA ARG A 207 -9.42 11.82 2.96
C ARG A 207 -8.78 11.98 1.59
N ASN A 208 -7.56 11.47 1.48
CA ASN A 208 -6.89 11.27 0.22
C ASN A 208 -6.53 9.79 0.09
N ALA A 209 -6.61 9.22 -1.11
CA ALA A 209 -6.18 7.83 -1.29
C ALA A 209 -4.66 7.73 -1.43
N VAL A 210 -4.08 8.43 -2.41
CA VAL A 210 -2.68 8.27 -2.80
C VAL A 210 -2.00 9.62 -3.01
N LEU A 211 -0.86 9.84 -2.34
CA LEU A 211 -0.10 11.09 -2.42
C LEU A 211 1.37 10.85 -2.81
N PHE A 212 1.83 11.54 -3.85
CA PHE A 212 3.23 11.49 -4.30
C PHE A 212 3.77 12.88 -4.64
N PHE A 213 4.97 13.22 -4.16
CA PHE A 213 5.42 14.61 -4.20
C PHE A 213 6.78 14.90 -4.84
N GLN A 214 7.81 14.07 -4.61
CA GLN A 214 9.18 14.42 -5.01
C GLN A 214 9.86 13.24 -5.67
N ASN A 215 10.60 13.51 -6.75
CA ASN A 215 11.38 12.53 -7.51
C ASN A 215 10.55 11.30 -7.94
N VAL A 216 9.31 11.53 -8.38
CA VAL A 216 8.40 10.47 -8.78
C VAL A 216 8.72 10.09 -10.24
N GLN A 217 9.22 8.88 -10.46
CA GLN A 217 9.51 8.35 -11.79
C GLN A 217 9.05 6.90 -11.83
N ASP A 218 8.63 6.41 -13.00
CA ASP A 218 8.17 5.03 -13.18
C ASP A 218 7.13 4.58 -12.14
N PHE A 219 6.28 5.52 -11.72
CA PHE A 219 5.16 5.23 -10.83
C PHE A 219 4.09 4.45 -11.60
N SER A 220 3.40 3.54 -10.92
CA SER A 220 2.21 2.89 -11.46
C SER A 220 1.10 2.79 -10.43
N ILE A 221 -0.13 3.04 -10.89
CA ILE A 221 -1.33 2.62 -10.20
C ILE A 221 -2.26 1.86 -11.13
N THR A 222 -2.54 0.61 -10.79
CA THR A 222 -3.31 -0.30 -11.63
C THR A 222 -4.35 -1.10 -10.87
N ASN A 223 -5.43 -1.48 -11.55
CA ASN A 223 -6.42 -2.42 -11.03
C ASN A 223 -6.96 -2.06 -9.63
N SER A 224 -6.99 -0.77 -9.29
CA SER A 224 -7.31 -0.30 -7.95
C SER A 224 -8.64 0.45 -7.91
N ILE A 225 -9.34 0.37 -6.78
CA ILE A 225 -10.59 1.10 -6.51
C ILE A 225 -10.27 2.23 -5.55
N ILE A 226 -10.67 3.44 -5.89
CA ILE A 226 -10.71 4.60 -5.00
C ILE A 226 -12.16 5.06 -4.95
N TYR A 227 -12.77 4.95 -3.78
CA TYR A 227 -14.19 5.19 -3.59
C TYR A 227 -14.44 6.06 -2.36
N GLY A 228 -15.25 7.13 -2.52
CA GLY A 228 -15.64 7.96 -1.39
C GLY A 228 -14.54 8.87 -0.84
N ALA A 229 -13.47 9.16 -1.61
CA ALA A 229 -12.39 10.00 -1.11
C ALA A 229 -12.88 11.45 -0.91
N TYR A 230 -12.93 11.92 0.33
CA TYR A 230 -13.65 13.16 0.68
C TYR A 230 -12.81 14.44 0.53
N GLU A 231 -11.53 14.33 0.15
CA GLU A 231 -10.73 15.45 -0.36
C GLU A 231 -10.21 15.15 -1.77
N SER A 232 -9.46 14.05 -1.98
CA SER A 232 -9.03 13.69 -3.35
C SER A 232 -8.67 12.22 -3.55
N ALA A 233 -8.84 11.67 -4.75
CA ALA A 233 -8.29 10.36 -5.08
C ALA A 233 -6.75 10.41 -5.17
N PHE A 234 -6.20 11.43 -5.84
CA PHE A 234 -4.77 11.64 -5.97
C PHE A 234 -4.33 13.03 -5.56
N TRP A 235 -3.17 13.11 -4.90
CA TRP A 235 -2.47 14.37 -4.67
C TRP A 235 -1.04 14.28 -5.20
N PHE A 236 -0.73 15.09 -6.21
CA PHE A 236 0.60 15.15 -6.81
C PHE A 236 1.38 16.41 -6.43
N GLY A 237 2.71 16.23 -6.42
CA GLY A 237 3.69 17.29 -6.25
C GLY A 237 3.73 18.28 -7.42
N PRO A 238 4.66 19.25 -7.36
CA PRO A 238 4.66 20.39 -8.25
C PRO A 238 5.15 20.11 -9.67
N GLU A 239 5.78 18.96 -9.93
CA GLU A 239 6.36 18.62 -11.23
C GLU A 239 5.43 17.67 -12.02
N ASP A 240 5.60 17.65 -13.34
CA ASP A 240 4.92 16.70 -14.21
C ASP A 240 5.67 15.35 -14.15
N TYR A 241 5.02 14.36 -13.56
CA TYR A 241 5.57 13.02 -13.37
C TYR A 241 4.84 12.03 -14.28
N PRO A 242 5.49 11.55 -15.37
CA PRO A 242 4.95 10.45 -16.15
C PRO A 242 4.73 9.21 -15.29
N PHE A 243 3.54 8.61 -15.36
CA PHE A 243 3.22 7.39 -14.63
C PHE A 243 2.15 6.53 -15.33
N THR A 244 2.09 5.27 -14.96
CA THR A 244 1.14 4.30 -15.52
C THR A 244 -0.19 4.35 -14.76
N PHE A 245 -1.27 4.68 -15.44
CA PHE A 245 -2.63 4.66 -14.90
C PHE A 245 -3.53 3.79 -15.78
N THR A 246 -3.96 2.64 -15.28
CA THR A 246 -4.83 1.73 -16.05
C THR A 246 -5.69 0.82 -15.18
N ASN A 247 -6.86 0.42 -15.69
CA ASN A 247 -7.79 -0.51 -15.03
C ASN A 247 -8.27 -0.04 -13.65
N ASN A 248 -8.33 1.26 -13.39
CA ASN A 248 -8.72 1.78 -12.09
C ASN A 248 -10.19 2.20 -12.07
N ILE A 249 -10.75 2.27 -10.86
CA ILE A 249 -12.08 2.82 -10.58
C ILE A 249 -11.89 4.00 -9.64
N ILE A 250 -12.35 5.18 -10.04
CA ILE A 250 -12.42 6.37 -9.18
C ILE A 250 -13.87 6.83 -9.16
N SER A 251 -14.53 6.71 -8.01
CA SER A 251 -15.91 7.14 -7.89
C SER A 251 -16.28 7.75 -6.55
N ASP A 252 -17.32 8.58 -6.57
CA ASP A 252 -17.85 9.28 -5.41
C ASP A 252 -16.78 10.04 -4.60
N CYS A 253 -15.74 10.53 -5.28
CA CYS A 253 -14.70 11.35 -4.68
C CYS A 253 -15.02 12.85 -4.84
N HIS A 254 -14.53 13.67 -3.91
CA HIS A 254 -14.67 15.13 -3.99
C HIS A 254 -13.83 15.69 -5.16
N TYR A 255 -12.54 15.32 -5.24
CA TYR A 255 -11.69 15.57 -6.40
C TYR A 255 -11.08 14.27 -6.93
N VAL A 256 -10.97 14.13 -8.25
CA VAL A 256 -10.13 13.07 -8.84
C VAL A 256 -8.65 13.37 -8.59
N LEU A 257 -8.24 14.62 -8.75
CA LEU A 257 -6.84 15.01 -8.68
C LEU A 257 -6.63 16.37 -8.00
N VAL A 258 -5.64 16.45 -7.13
CA VAL A 258 -5.10 17.69 -6.56
C VAL A 258 -3.64 17.83 -6.96
N GLY A 259 -3.25 19.03 -7.39
CA GLY A 259 -1.87 19.34 -7.78
C GLY A 259 -1.52 20.82 -7.57
N PRO A 260 -0.34 21.27 -8.02
CA PRO A 260 0.00 22.70 -8.08
C PRO A 260 -1.00 23.48 -8.93
N GLN A 261 -0.98 24.81 -8.77
CA GLN A 261 -1.59 25.71 -9.76
C GLN A 261 -0.89 25.51 -11.11
N ASP A 262 -1.67 25.56 -12.19
CA ASP A 262 -1.18 25.31 -13.56
C ASP A 262 -0.58 23.91 -13.73
N LEU A 263 -1.16 22.92 -13.04
CA LEU A 263 -0.78 21.51 -13.11
C LEU A 263 -0.52 21.07 -14.55
N LYS A 264 0.68 20.55 -14.81
CA LYS A 264 1.03 19.89 -16.07
C LYS A 264 0.99 18.39 -15.85
N TYR A 265 0.43 17.70 -16.82
CA TYR A 265 0.21 16.27 -16.70
C TYR A 265 0.34 15.60 -18.06
N SER A 266 1.46 14.89 -18.24
CA SER A 266 1.83 14.27 -19.51
C SER A 266 1.35 12.82 -19.64
N SER A 267 1.07 12.14 -18.53
CA SER A 267 0.65 10.73 -18.56
C SER A 267 -0.75 10.56 -19.14
N ALA A 268 -0.94 9.47 -19.87
CA ALA A 268 -2.27 9.07 -20.32
C ALA A 268 -3.01 8.30 -19.22
N PHE A 269 -4.25 8.69 -18.93
CA PHE A 269 -5.19 7.84 -18.21
C PHE A 269 -5.82 6.86 -19.19
N SER A 270 -5.77 5.57 -18.87
CA SER A 270 -6.26 4.54 -19.77
C SER A 270 -7.22 3.55 -19.10
N ASN A 271 -8.16 3.02 -19.88
CA ASN A 271 -9.02 1.87 -19.55
C ASN A 271 -9.54 1.88 -18.10
N SER A 272 -10.24 2.94 -17.69
CA SER A 272 -10.61 3.16 -16.28
C SER A 272 -11.97 3.87 -16.18
N ILE A 273 -12.59 3.76 -15.01
CA ILE A 273 -13.82 4.48 -14.68
C ILE A 273 -13.48 5.70 -13.80
N MET A 274 -14.03 6.86 -14.15
CA MET A 274 -13.98 8.11 -13.37
C MET A 274 -15.37 8.72 -13.30
N ALA A 275 -16.26 8.12 -12.52
CA ALA A 275 -17.68 8.46 -12.49
C ALA A 275 -18.11 9.08 -11.15
N ASN A 276 -19.14 9.93 -11.14
CA ASN A 276 -19.77 10.48 -9.93
C ASN A 276 -18.85 11.30 -9.00
N ASN A 277 -17.69 11.75 -9.50
CA ASN A 277 -16.81 12.64 -8.75
C ASN A 277 -17.32 14.08 -8.83
N GLU A 278 -17.30 14.82 -7.71
CA GLU A 278 -17.83 16.19 -7.64
C GLU A 278 -17.01 17.16 -8.52
N HIS A 279 -15.69 17.02 -8.45
CA HIS A 279 -14.74 17.79 -9.24
C HIS A 279 -13.68 16.90 -9.86
N GLN A 280 -13.08 17.38 -10.95
CA GLN A 280 -11.99 16.66 -11.62
C GLN A 280 -10.63 17.07 -11.05
N VAL A 281 -10.32 18.37 -11.02
CA VAL A 281 -8.99 18.86 -10.65
C VAL A 281 -9.10 20.03 -9.68
N GLY A 282 -8.28 20.00 -8.64
CA GLY A 282 -8.15 21.07 -7.66
C GLY A 282 -6.70 21.42 -7.32
N TYR A 283 -6.51 22.47 -6.55
CA TYR A 283 -5.25 22.80 -5.88
C TYR A 283 -5.50 23.24 -4.44
N TRP A 284 -4.50 23.08 -3.59
CA TRP A 284 -4.57 23.56 -2.21
C TRP A 284 -4.41 25.09 -2.13
N SER A 285 -5.46 25.79 -1.72
CA SER A 285 -5.43 27.23 -1.49
C SER A 285 -5.02 27.53 -0.04
N ARG A 286 -3.85 28.15 0.14
CA ARG A 286 -3.41 28.62 1.47
C ARG A 286 -4.32 29.71 2.03
N ASP A 287 -4.90 30.55 1.18
CA ASP A 287 -5.77 31.64 1.64
C ASP A 287 -7.11 31.11 2.16
N GLN A 288 -7.67 30.09 1.49
CA GLN A 288 -8.95 29.51 1.85
C GLN A 288 -8.85 28.30 2.79
N GLN A 289 -7.63 27.80 3.04
CA GLN A 289 -7.36 26.60 3.84
C GLN A 289 -8.16 25.38 3.37
N LYS A 290 -8.31 25.23 2.05
CA LYS A 290 -9.04 24.13 1.41
C LYS A 290 -8.55 23.89 -0.01
N VAL A 291 -8.91 22.73 -0.55
CA VAL A 291 -8.83 22.48 -2.00
C VAL A 291 -9.87 23.33 -2.70
N VAL A 292 -9.47 23.93 -3.82
CA VAL A 292 -10.37 24.68 -4.70
C VAL A 292 -10.19 24.20 -6.13
N GLU A 293 -11.27 24.22 -6.90
CA GLU A 293 -11.27 23.76 -8.28
C GLU A 293 -10.36 24.62 -9.16
N GLN A 294 -9.70 23.97 -10.11
CA GLN A 294 -8.95 24.63 -11.18
C GLN A 294 -9.28 24.02 -12.55
N PRO A 295 -9.03 24.75 -13.65
CA PRO A 295 -9.18 24.20 -14.98
C PRO A 295 -8.42 22.89 -15.11
N LYS A 296 -9.09 21.89 -15.70
CA LYS A 296 -8.47 20.61 -15.98
C LYS A 296 -7.35 20.79 -17.02
N PRO A 297 -6.14 20.25 -16.79
CA PRO A 297 -5.11 20.26 -17.82
C PRO A 297 -5.46 19.32 -18.98
N ASP A 298 -4.70 19.40 -20.07
CA ASP A 298 -4.87 18.53 -21.24
C ASP A 298 -4.36 17.11 -20.95
N ILE A 299 -5.07 16.40 -20.06
CA ILE A 299 -4.80 15.02 -19.70
C ILE A 299 -5.23 14.13 -20.86
N GLN A 300 -4.29 13.35 -21.40
CA GLN A 300 -4.61 12.35 -22.40
C GLN A 300 -5.47 11.25 -21.79
N GLU A 301 -6.62 10.96 -22.40
CA GLU A 301 -7.55 9.93 -21.93
C GLU A 301 -7.80 8.91 -23.04
N LYS A 302 -7.58 7.63 -22.74
CA LYS A 302 -7.80 6.52 -23.68
C LYS A 302 -8.72 5.47 -23.05
N GLY A 303 -9.98 5.46 -23.45
CA GLY A 303 -10.95 4.52 -22.88
C GLY A 303 -11.32 4.84 -21.43
N ILE A 304 -11.38 6.14 -21.09
CA ILE A 304 -11.89 6.60 -19.80
C ILE A 304 -13.41 6.73 -19.88
N VAL A 305 -14.11 6.05 -18.99
CA VAL A 305 -15.56 6.14 -18.86
C VAL A 305 -15.89 7.10 -17.72
N LYS A 306 -16.65 8.17 -18.01
CA LYS A 306 -16.99 9.24 -17.06
C LYS A 306 -18.41 9.19 -16.54
N LYS A 307 -19.19 8.20 -16.98
CA LYS A 307 -20.61 8.03 -16.65
C LYS A 307 -20.89 6.57 -16.42
N GLY A 308 -21.64 6.26 -15.38
CA GLY A 308 -21.98 4.90 -14.98
C GLY A 308 -22.34 4.88 -13.51
N ASP A 309 -23.14 3.89 -13.12
CA ASP A 309 -23.38 3.61 -11.71
C ASP A 309 -22.22 2.75 -11.20
N VAL A 310 -21.49 3.24 -10.20
CA VAL A 310 -20.41 2.51 -9.56
C VAL A 310 -20.88 2.18 -8.16
N SER A 311 -21.01 0.89 -7.88
CA SER A 311 -21.54 0.40 -6.61
C SER A 311 -20.65 -0.72 -6.08
N LEU A 312 -20.30 -0.64 -4.79
CA LEU A 312 -19.49 -1.62 -4.08
C LEU A 312 -20.36 -2.57 -3.24
N VAL A 313 -19.85 -3.76 -2.96
CA VAL A 313 -20.46 -4.70 -2.02
C VAL A 313 -20.10 -4.28 -0.59
N GLU A 314 -20.92 -3.42 0.00
CA GLU A 314 -20.77 -2.98 1.39
C GLU A 314 -21.27 -4.04 2.38
N ASN A 315 -20.83 -3.93 3.65
CA ASN A 315 -21.28 -4.85 4.68
C ASN A 315 -22.71 -4.51 5.13
N ALA A 316 -23.65 -5.45 4.94
CA ALA A 316 -25.03 -5.34 5.40
C ALA A 316 -25.39 -6.38 6.47
N SER A 317 -24.41 -7.11 7.02
CA SER A 317 -24.64 -8.21 7.97
C SER A 317 -23.57 -8.27 9.07
N GLU A 318 -23.66 -9.26 9.95
CA GLU A 318 -22.65 -9.50 11.00
C GLU A 318 -21.31 -9.96 10.42
N GLN A 319 -21.32 -10.59 9.24
CA GLN A 319 -20.12 -11.08 8.56
C GLN A 319 -19.83 -10.25 7.32
N LEU A 320 -18.54 -10.00 7.07
CA LEU A 320 -18.11 -9.37 5.83
C LEU A 320 -18.43 -10.30 4.65
N PRO A 321 -19.07 -9.80 3.58
CA PRO A 321 -19.31 -10.58 2.37
C PRO A 321 -17.97 -10.90 1.68
N GLU A 322 -17.90 -12.03 0.97
CA GLU A 322 -16.67 -12.48 0.29
C GLU A 322 -16.07 -11.39 -0.63
N GLN A 323 -16.93 -10.70 -1.38
CA GLN A 323 -16.55 -9.62 -2.29
C GLN A 323 -16.56 -8.24 -1.61
N HIS A 324 -16.30 -8.16 -0.30
CA HIS A 324 -16.39 -6.90 0.46
C HIS A 324 -15.61 -5.77 -0.20
N LEU A 325 -16.30 -4.64 -0.42
CA LEU A 325 -15.80 -3.43 -1.10
C LEU A 325 -15.32 -3.65 -2.54
N HIS A 326 -15.67 -4.77 -3.18
CA HIS A 326 -15.50 -4.96 -4.62
C HIS A 326 -16.71 -4.46 -5.39
N LEU A 327 -16.53 -4.22 -6.68
CA LEU A 327 -17.61 -3.83 -7.58
C LEU A 327 -18.69 -4.91 -7.61
N THR A 328 -19.95 -4.49 -7.45
CA THR A 328 -21.10 -5.37 -7.73
C THR A 328 -21.09 -5.80 -9.21
N PRO A 329 -21.71 -6.94 -9.57
CA PRO A 329 -21.74 -7.40 -10.97
C PRO A 329 -22.44 -6.44 -11.94
N GLN A 330 -23.27 -5.53 -11.45
CA GLN A 330 -23.97 -4.51 -12.25
C GLN A 330 -23.22 -3.18 -12.31
N SER A 331 -22.16 -3.02 -11.50
CA SER A 331 -21.36 -1.81 -11.43
C SER A 331 -20.62 -1.57 -12.75
N ALA A 332 -20.53 -0.30 -13.15
CA ALA A 332 -19.68 0.11 -14.25
C ALA A 332 -18.22 -0.23 -13.96
N GLY A 333 -17.53 -0.84 -14.93
CA GLY A 333 -16.13 -1.24 -14.81
C GLY A 333 -15.91 -2.56 -14.07
N HIS A 334 -16.95 -3.34 -13.78
CA HIS A 334 -16.81 -4.68 -13.18
C HIS A 334 -15.85 -5.57 -14.00
N GLU A 335 -15.87 -5.44 -15.33
CA GLU A 335 -14.99 -6.14 -16.25
C GLU A 335 -13.50 -5.77 -16.13
N LEU A 336 -13.18 -4.63 -15.51
CA LEU A 336 -11.79 -4.20 -15.31
C LEU A 336 -11.07 -5.03 -14.24
N SER A 337 -11.82 -5.81 -13.44
CA SER A 337 -11.27 -6.61 -12.34
C SER A 337 -10.39 -5.79 -11.40
N ALA A 338 -10.85 -4.57 -11.08
CA ALA A 338 -10.24 -3.74 -10.04
C ALA A 338 -10.68 -4.23 -8.66
N GLY A 339 -9.78 -4.21 -7.68
CA GLY A 339 -10.02 -4.77 -6.34
C GLY A 339 -8.78 -5.48 -5.83
N ILE A 340 -8.89 -6.32 -4.78
CA ILE A 340 -7.72 -6.98 -4.18
C ILE A 340 -7.32 -8.33 -4.82
N HIS A 341 -8.05 -8.83 -5.81
CA HIS A 341 -7.73 -10.08 -6.51
C HIS A 341 -6.98 -9.83 -7.82
N LYS A 342 -5.93 -10.60 -8.11
CA LYS A 342 -5.10 -10.41 -9.32
C LYS A 342 -5.59 -11.19 -10.55
N GLN A 343 -6.44 -12.21 -10.36
CA GLN A 343 -7.09 -13.14 -11.32
C GLN A 343 -6.81 -14.61 -11.01
#